data_AF-A0A496LTK5-F1
#
_entry.id   AF-A0A496LTK5-F1
#
_cell.length_a   1.000
_cell.length_b   1.000
_cell.length_c   1.000
_cell.angle_alpha   90.00
_cell.angle_beta   90.00
_cell.angle_gamma   90.00
#
_symmetry.space_group_name_H-M   'P 1'
#
loop_
_entity.id
_entity.type
_entity.pdbx_description
1 polymer ?
#
loop_
_entity_poly.entity_id
_entity_poly.type
_entity_poly.pdbx_seq_one_letter_code
_entity_poly.pdbx_strand_id
1 'polypeptide(L)'
;IPVNMALCKKLGLKEELYSISIPLGATINMGGAAVTIGVLALAAVNSIPSITVDFGDALLLCFISALGACGASGVAGGSLLLVPLACALFGIGNDIAMQVVGVGFIIGVIQDSVETAVNSASDVLFTAVASETSE
;
A
#
# COMPACT_ATOMS: atom_id res chain seq x y z
N ILE A 1 -4.93 10.45 -10.30
CA ILE A 1 -4.77 11.90 -10.01
C ILE A 1 -5.83 12.79 -10.68
N PRO A 2 -5.93 12.95 -12.03
CA PRO A 2 -6.88 13.93 -12.62
C PRO A 2 -8.35 13.66 -12.27
N VAL A 3 -8.74 12.39 -12.23
CA VAL A 3 -10.09 11.96 -11.83
C VAL A 3 -10.40 12.36 -10.38
N ASN A 4 -9.46 12.18 -9.46
CA ASN A 4 -9.64 12.57 -8.06
C ASN A 4 -9.73 14.09 -7.90
N MET A 5 -8.95 14.88 -8.65
CA MET A 5 -9.07 16.35 -8.63
C MET A 5 -10.44 16.80 -9.15
N ALA A 6 -10.94 16.21 -10.24
CA ALA A 6 -12.28 16.49 -10.75
C ALA A 6 -13.37 16.07 -9.75
N LEU A 7 -13.18 14.97 -9.02
CA LEU A 7 -14.08 14.53 -7.95
C LEU A 7 -14.06 15.52 -6.78
N CYS A 8 -12.90 15.95 -6.30
CA CYS A 8 -12.78 16.93 -5.22
C CYS A 8 -13.51 18.25 -5.58
N LYS A 9 -13.36 18.70 -6.83
CA LYS A 9 -14.10 19.87 -7.35
C LYS A 9 -15.62 19.65 -7.35
N LYS A 10 -16.10 18.46 -7.74
CA LYS A 10 -17.53 18.10 -7.68
C LYS A 10 -18.06 18.03 -6.25
N LEU A 11 -17.22 17.66 -5.30
CA LEU A 11 -17.54 17.60 -3.87
C LEU A 11 -17.44 18.97 -3.18
N GLY A 12 -17.07 20.04 -3.89
CA GLY A 12 -16.96 21.38 -3.32
C GLY A 12 -15.78 21.59 -2.39
N LEU A 13 -14.75 20.73 -2.45
CA LEU A 13 -13.56 20.85 -1.61
C LEU A 13 -12.70 22.05 -2.03
N LYS A 14 -11.96 22.63 -1.08
CA LYS A 14 -11.07 23.78 -1.32
C LYS A 14 -9.96 23.43 -2.33
N GLU A 15 -9.88 24.19 -3.43
CA GLU A 15 -8.90 23.96 -4.51
C GLU A 15 -7.45 24.10 -4.04
N GLU A 16 -7.19 25.02 -3.13
CA GLU A 16 -5.89 25.20 -2.49
C GLU A 16 -5.42 23.96 -1.72
N LEU A 17 -6.36 23.15 -1.20
CA LEU A 17 -6.05 21.90 -0.51
C LEU A 17 -5.91 20.74 -1.49
N TYR A 18 -6.93 20.47 -2.31
CA TYR A 18 -6.92 19.26 -3.16
C TYR A 18 -5.85 19.31 -4.26
N SER A 19 -5.42 20.50 -4.70
CA SER A 19 -4.35 20.66 -5.69
C SER A 19 -2.99 20.19 -5.19
N ILE A 20 -2.78 20.17 -3.86
CA ILE A 20 -1.55 19.71 -3.22
C ILE A 20 -1.73 18.31 -2.64
N SER A 21 -2.83 18.06 -1.92
CA SER A 21 -3.04 16.80 -1.20
C SER A 21 -3.22 15.60 -2.12
N ILE A 22 -3.89 15.75 -3.27
CA ILE A 22 -4.14 14.63 -4.20
C ILE A 22 -2.85 14.15 -4.88
N PRO A 23 -2.01 15.03 -5.49
CA PRO A 23 -0.73 14.58 -6.05
C PRO A 23 0.22 14.03 -4.98
N LEU A 24 0.25 14.65 -3.79
CA LEU A 24 1.06 14.16 -2.68
C LEU A 24 0.61 12.76 -2.23
N GLY A 25 -0.68 12.61 -1.92
CA GLY A 25 -1.29 11.35 -1.50
C GLY A 25 -1.06 10.21 -2.48
N ALA A 26 -1.20 10.48 -3.78
CA ALA A 26 -0.93 9.50 -4.83
C ALA A 26 0.50 8.93 -4.84
N THR A 27 1.43 9.53 -4.08
CA THR A 27 2.80 9.03 -3.93
C THR A 27 3.08 8.45 -2.54
N ILE A 28 2.57 9.06 -1.48
CA ILE A 28 2.95 8.69 -0.09
C ILE A 28 1.86 7.90 0.64
N ASN A 29 0.60 8.05 0.26
CA ASN A 29 -0.55 7.44 0.92
C ASN A 29 -0.87 6.07 0.29
N MET A 30 0.01 5.13 0.61
CA MET A 30 0.05 3.79 0.00
C MET A 30 -0.48 2.72 0.96
N GLY A 31 -1.58 2.98 1.66
CA GLY A 31 -2.13 2.07 2.68
C GLY A 31 -2.51 0.69 2.15
N GLY A 32 -3.11 0.63 0.96
CA GLY A 32 -3.40 -0.61 0.25
C GLY A 32 -2.13 -1.39 -0.10
N ALA A 33 -1.06 -0.70 -0.50
CA ALA A 33 0.23 -1.34 -0.79
C ALA A 33 0.86 -1.94 0.48
N ALA A 34 0.75 -1.23 1.60
CA ALA A 34 1.20 -1.74 2.89
C ALA A 34 0.44 -3.03 3.28
N VAL A 35 -0.86 -3.08 3.02
CA VAL A 35 -1.66 -4.30 3.22
C VAL A 35 -1.20 -5.42 2.30
N THR A 36 -1.00 -5.16 1.00
CA THR A 36 -0.48 -6.16 0.04
C THR A 36 0.86 -6.74 0.51
N ILE A 37 1.82 -5.89 0.85
CA ILE A 37 3.15 -6.30 1.31
C ILE A 37 3.03 -7.18 2.56
N GLY A 38 2.28 -6.73 3.56
CA GLY A 38 2.10 -7.46 4.81
C GLY A 38 1.38 -8.81 4.62
N VAL A 39 0.31 -8.84 3.83
CA VAL A 39 -0.46 -10.07 3.58
C VAL A 39 0.35 -11.09 2.79
N LEU A 40 1.07 -10.67 1.75
CA LEU A 40 1.90 -11.58 0.95
C LEU A 40 3.09 -12.10 1.76
N ALA A 41 3.73 -11.26 2.59
CA ALA A 41 4.80 -11.70 3.48
C ALA A 41 4.28 -12.69 4.55
N LEU A 42 3.12 -12.41 5.16
CA LEU A 42 2.51 -13.34 6.11
C LEU A 42 2.10 -14.66 5.45
N ALA A 43 1.59 -14.62 4.22
CA ALA A 43 1.27 -15.83 3.47
C ALA A 43 2.54 -16.67 3.20
N ALA A 44 3.66 -16.02 2.86
CA ALA A 44 4.95 -16.68 2.69
C ALA A 44 5.42 -17.35 3.99
N VAL A 45 5.37 -16.63 5.10
CA VAL A 45 5.75 -17.15 6.42
C VAL A 45 4.88 -18.33 6.83
N ASN A 46 3.55 -18.23 6.68
CA ASN A 46 2.62 -19.31 7.01
C ASN A 46 2.76 -20.53 6.10
N SER A 47 3.43 -20.41 4.96
CA SER A 47 3.73 -21.53 4.07
C SER A 47 4.97 -22.31 4.50
N ILE A 48 5.75 -21.81 5.46
CA ILE A 48 6.99 -22.41 5.96
C ILE A 48 6.79 -22.81 7.44
N PRO A 49 6.55 -24.10 7.76
CA PRO A 49 6.18 -24.54 9.11
C PRO A 49 7.19 -24.22 10.22
N SER A 50 8.46 -23.96 9.87
CA SER A 50 9.52 -23.65 10.83
C SER A 50 9.56 -22.19 11.27
N ILE A 51 8.78 -21.31 10.63
CA ILE A 51 8.71 -19.89 10.95
C ILE A 51 7.41 -19.63 11.71
N THR A 52 7.53 -19.03 12.89
CA THR A 52 6.40 -18.60 13.71
C THR A 52 6.37 -17.08 13.77
N VAL A 53 5.20 -16.48 13.67
CA VAL A 53 4.99 -15.03 13.81
C VAL A 53 4.33 -14.80 15.15
N ASP A 54 5.01 -14.09 16.05
CA ASP A 54 4.36 -13.60 17.25
C ASP A 54 3.69 -12.23 17.03
N PHE A 55 3.06 -11.69 18.06
CA PHE A 55 2.39 -10.39 17.95
C PHE A 55 3.38 -9.24 17.69
N GLY A 56 4.58 -9.30 18.26
CA GLY A 56 5.63 -8.28 18.07
C GLY A 56 6.14 -8.27 16.63
N ASP A 57 6.36 -9.45 16.06
CA ASP A 57 6.75 -9.63 14.66
C ASP A 57 5.67 -9.09 13.71
N ALA A 58 4.41 -9.40 13.98
CA ALA A 58 3.28 -8.91 13.18
C ALA A 58 3.18 -7.37 13.23
N LEU A 59 3.38 -6.77 14.41
CA LEU A 59 3.39 -5.32 14.56
C LEU A 59 4.57 -4.68 13.81
N LEU A 60 5.76 -5.27 13.92
CA LEU A 60 6.95 -4.81 13.19
C LEU A 60 6.76 -4.91 11.67
N LEU A 61 6.14 -6.00 11.20
CA LEU A 61 5.78 -6.15 9.80
C LEU A 61 4.83 -5.04 9.32
N CYS A 62 3.84 -4.64 10.13
CA CYS A 62 2.96 -3.53 9.78
C CYS A 62 3.75 -2.22 9.61
N PHE A 63 4.70 -1.93 10.51
CA PHE A 63 5.55 -0.74 10.40
C PHE A 63 6.43 -0.76 9.16
N ILE A 64 7.12 -1.88 8.90
CA ILE A 64 7.99 -2.03 7.73
C ILE A 64 7.17 -1.96 6.44
N SER A 65 6.01 -2.61 6.40
CA SER A 65 5.12 -2.56 5.22
C SER A 65 4.63 -1.15 4.95
N ALA A 66 4.25 -0.39 5.98
CA ALA A 66 3.82 1.00 5.84
C ALA A 66 4.95 1.90 5.31
N LEU A 67 6.15 1.79 5.90
CA LEU A 67 7.31 2.57 5.48
C LEU A 67 7.76 2.20 4.07
N GLY A 68 7.79 0.91 3.75
CA GLY A 68 8.08 0.41 2.42
C GLY A 68 7.08 0.92 1.40
N ALA A 69 5.79 0.81 1.70
CA ALA A 69 4.72 1.26 0.82
C ALA A 69 4.82 2.75 0.48
N CYS A 70 5.20 3.63 1.41
CA CYS A 70 5.47 5.03 1.10
C CYS A 70 6.59 5.23 0.05
N GLY A 71 7.53 4.28 -0.05
CA GLY A 71 8.58 4.25 -1.06
C GLY A 71 8.20 3.56 -2.38
N ALA A 72 7.12 2.77 -2.39
CA ALA A 72 6.57 2.19 -3.61
C ALA A 72 5.76 3.25 -4.35
N SER A 73 6.42 4.11 -5.12
CA SER A 73 5.76 5.08 -6.02
C SER A 73 4.68 4.39 -6.87
N GLY A 74 3.61 5.12 -7.22
CA GLY A 74 2.34 4.64 -7.83
C GLY A 74 2.42 4.04 -9.24
N VAL A 75 3.37 3.15 -9.42
CA VAL A 75 3.62 2.32 -10.59
C VAL A 75 2.96 0.97 -10.35
N ALA A 76 2.32 0.43 -11.38
CA ALA A 76 1.67 -0.88 -11.31
C ALA A 76 2.64 -1.97 -10.80
N GLY A 77 2.22 -2.71 -9.77
CA GLY A 77 3.04 -3.76 -9.16
C GLY A 77 4.21 -3.27 -8.30
N GLY A 78 4.29 -1.97 -7.98
CA GLY A 78 5.35 -1.42 -7.12
C GLY A 78 5.40 -2.05 -5.73
N SER A 79 4.24 -2.36 -5.14
CA SER A 79 4.14 -3.03 -3.83
C SER A 79 4.72 -4.44 -3.85
N LEU A 80 4.56 -5.17 -4.95
CA LEU A 80 5.11 -6.53 -5.11
C LEU A 80 6.63 -6.54 -5.00
N LEU A 81 7.32 -5.50 -5.50
CA LEU A 81 8.78 -5.39 -5.43
C LEU A 81 9.29 -5.18 -4.00
N LEU A 82 8.42 -4.83 -3.06
CA LEU A 82 8.76 -4.66 -1.64
C LEU A 82 8.40 -5.87 -0.77
N VAL A 83 7.70 -6.87 -1.32
CA VAL A 83 7.45 -8.14 -0.63
C VAL A 83 8.75 -8.83 -0.18
N PRO A 84 9.84 -8.87 -0.98
CA PRO A 84 11.10 -9.46 -0.53
C PRO A 84 11.72 -8.78 0.69
N LEU A 85 11.55 -7.47 0.83
CA LEU A 85 12.02 -6.73 2.01
C LEU A 85 11.27 -7.20 3.27
N ALA A 86 9.95 -7.35 3.17
CA ALA A 86 9.13 -7.85 4.27
C ALA A 86 9.42 -9.33 4.60
N CYS A 87 9.63 -10.17 3.58
CA CYS A 87 10.03 -11.57 3.75
C CYS A 87 11.40 -11.71 4.45
N ALA A 88 12.35 -10.82 4.16
CA ALA A 88 13.67 -10.82 4.76
C ALA A 88 13.64 -10.63 6.29
N LEU A 89 12.62 -9.93 6.83
CA LEU A 89 12.40 -9.81 8.28
C LEU A 89 12.32 -11.18 8.97
N PHE A 90 11.74 -12.16 8.29
CA PHE A 90 11.52 -13.51 8.79
C PHE A 90 12.62 -14.50 8.36
N GLY A 91 13.72 -14.00 7.79
CA GLY A 91 14.81 -14.83 7.28
C GLY A 91 14.46 -15.63 6.02
N ILE A 92 13.38 -15.28 5.32
CA ILE A 92 13.00 -15.93 4.06
C ILE A 92 13.94 -15.47 2.96
N GLY A 93 14.56 -16.44 2.27
CA GLY A 93 15.46 -16.20 1.15
C GLY A 93 14.78 -15.56 -0.07
N ASN A 94 15.57 -14.86 -0.88
CA ASN A 94 15.08 -14.19 -2.10
C ASN A 94 14.48 -15.16 -3.12
N ASP A 95 14.95 -16.41 -3.16
CA ASP A 95 14.42 -17.47 -4.02
C ASP A 95 12.93 -17.75 -3.74
N ILE A 96 12.56 -17.87 -2.47
CA ILE A 96 11.16 -18.04 -2.06
C ILE A 96 10.40 -16.73 -2.19
N ALA A 97 10.98 -15.61 -1.76
CA ALA A 97 10.33 -14.31 -1.85
C ALA A 97 9.93 -13.94 -3.28
N MET A 98 10.78 -14.24 -4.27
CA MET A 98 10.47 -14.01 -5.68
C MET A 98 9.35 -14.92 -6.22
N GLN A 99 9.14 -16.11 -5.64
CA GLN A 99 7.97 -16.94 -5.97
C GLN A 99 6.68 -16.29 -5.47
N VAL A 100 6.69 -15.70 -4.28
CA VAL A 100 5.56 -14.96 -3.72
C VAL A 100 5.22 -13.76 -4.58
N VAL A 101 6.24 -13.03 -5.06
CA VAL A 101 6.06 -11.96 -6.06
C VAL A 101 5.42 -12.50 -7.35
N GLY A 102 5.86 -13.66 -7.82
CA GLY A 102 5.24 -14.34 -8.97
C GLY A 102 3.76 -14.66 -8.77
N VAL A 103 3.38 -15.14 -7.57
CA VAL A 103 1.96 -15.33 -7.20
C VAL A 103 1.22 -13.99 -7.22
N GLY A 104 1.83 -12.94 -6.67
CA GLY A 104 1.32 -11.56 -6.72
C GLY A 104 1.03 -11.08 -8.13
N PHE A 105 1.93 -11.33 -9.09
CA PHE A 105 1.68 -11.01 -10.50
C PHE A 105 0.52 -11.81 -11.11
N ILE A 106 0.37 -13.08 -10.76
CA ILE A 106 -0.74 -13.93 -11.27
C ILE A 106 -2.09 -13.39 -10.79
N ILE A 107 -2.20 -13.00 -9.52
CA ILE A 107 -3.44 -12.44 -8.94
C ILE A 107 -3.54 -10.92 -9.14
N GLY A 108 -2.54 -10.30 -9.75
CA GLY A 108 -2.30 -8.86 -9.74
C GLY A 108 -3.43 -8.04 -10.34
N VAL A 109 -4.16 -8.58 -11.32
CA VAL A 109 -5.33 -7.90 -11.89
C VAL A 109 -6.36 -7.56 -10.81
N ILE A 110 -6.60 -8.47 -9.87
CA ILE A 110 -7.54 -8.25 -8.77
C ILE A 110 -6.83 -7.49 -7.64
N GLN A 111 -5.66 -7.96 -7.23
CA GLN A 111 -4.94 -7.43 -6.08
C GLN A 111 -4.53 -5.96 -6.28
N ASP A 112 -3.86 -5.62 -7.38
CA ASP A 112 -3.35 -4.27 -7.67
C ASP A 112 -4.50 -3.28 -7.91
N SER A 113 -5.61 -3.75 -8.51
CA SER A 113 -6.83 -2.94 -8.69
C SER A 113 -7.47 -2.55 -7.36
N VAL A 114 -7.57 -3.50 -6.42
CA VAL A 114 -8.15 -3.24 -5.08
C VAL A 114 -7.20 -2.35 -4.26
N GLU A 115 -5.90 -2.65 -4.28
CA GLU A 115 -4.87 -1.82 -3.67
C GLU A 115 -4.95 -0.37 -4.15
N THR A 116 -4.94 -0.16 -5.46
CA THR A 116 -4.99 1.16 -6.07
C THR A 116 -6.31 1.87 -5.77
N ALA A 117 -7.43 1.14 -5.76
CA ALA A 117 -8.73 1.70 -5.42
C ALA A 117 -8.76 2.22 -3.97
N VAL A 118 -8.21 1.47 -3.02
CA VAL A 118 -8.12 1.89 -1.60
C VAL A 118 -7.23 3.11 -1.45
N ASN A 119 -6.03 3.11 -2.06
CA ASN A 119 -5.10 4.25 -2.02
C ASN A 119 -5.81 5.51 -2.57
N SER A 120 -6.35 5.42 -3.78
CA SER A 120 -7.02 6.53 -4.46
C SER A 120 -8.27 7.03 -3.72
N ALA A 121 -9.06 6.15 -3.12
CA ALA A 121 -10.25 6.54 -2.35
C ALA A 121 -9.86 7.27 -1.06
N SER A 122 -8.83 6.78 -0.37
CA SER A 122 -8.34 7.40 0.86
C SER A 122 -7.70 8.77 0.64
N ASP A 123 -7.07 9.03 -0.52
CA ASP A 123 -6.57 10.37 -0.88
C ASP A 123 -7.69 11.43 -0.86
N VAL A 124 -8.84 11.09 -1.46
CA VAL A 124 -10.01 11.98 -1.50
C VAL A 124 -10.62 12.11 -0.11
N LEU A 125 -10.73 11.01 0.64
CA LEU A 125 -11.24 11.01 2.01
C LEU A 125 -10.42 11.92 2.92
N PHE A 126 -9.09 11.78 2.95
CA PHE A 126 -8.23 12.61 3.79
C PHE A 126 -8.23 14.07 3.36
N THR A 127 -8.33 14.33 2.05
CA THR A 127 -8.52 15.69 1.52
C THR A 127 -9.82 16.31 2.01
N ALA A 128 -10.92 15.56 2.01
CA ALA A 128 -12.21 16.04 2.50
C ALA A 128 -12.16 16.34 4.01
N VAL A 129 -11.62 15.43 4.82
CA VAL A 129 -11.46 15.61 6.28
C VAL A 129 -10.62 16.86 6.59
N ALA A 130 -9.52 17.07 5.85
CA ALA A 130 -8.68 18.26 6.01
C ALA A 130 -9.42 19.55 5.61
N SER A 131 -10.27 19.49 4.57
CA SER A 131 -11.06 20.64 4.12
C SER A 131 -12.08 21.11 5.16
N GLU A 132 -12.78 20.17 5.79
CA GLU A 132 -13.75 20.42 6.88
C GLU A 132 -13.08 20.99 8.14
N THR A 133 -11.88 20.49 8.48
CA THR A 133 -11.14 20.98 9.66
C THR A 133 -10.58 22.39 9.47
N SER A 134 -10.47 22.83 8.21
CA SER A 134 -9.93 24.14 7.85
C SER A 134 -11.01 25.23 7.72
N GLU A 135 -12.25 24.95 8.13
CA GLU A 135 -13.34 25.92 8.31
C GLU A 135 -13.30 26.54 9.71
#